data_AF-A0A317JHK1-F1
#
_entry.id   AF-A0A317JHK1-F1
#
_cell.length_a   1.000
_cell.length_b   1.000
_cell.length_c   1.000
_cell.angle_alpha   90.00
_cell.angle_beta   90.00
_cell.angle_gamma   90.00
#
_symmetry.space_group_name_H-M   'P 1'
#
loop_
_entity.id
_entity.type
_entity.pdbx_description
1 polymer ?
#
loop_
_entity_poly.entity_id
_entity_poly.type
_entity_poly.pdbx_seq_one_letter_code
_entity_poly.pdbx_strand_id
1 'polypeptide(L)'
;MDQLTNGANYQSMSCRILDAVRRLCNIKIKHKEIRGWILKSSRSLRQIARARWASPLQRRSATKEKRVTTFRTLDLSVEFYDLSEKLDLQGNLRDQLLRAASSISLNLSEGNAKRTEKEKKRYYHTAYASCQECKTILRLAKLNNSEIMEAADKLGAWLYKLLQAEIKGSRMNSGSSG
;
A
#
# COMPACT_ATOMS: atom_id res chain seq x y z
N MET A 1 -57.00 20.18 -7.00
CA MET A 1 -56.50 20.13 -8.37
C MET A 1 -55.47 21.24 -8.46
N ASP A 2 -54.19 20.89 -8.30
CA ASP A 2 -53.27 20.67 -9.43
C ASP A 2 -52.96 22.00 -10.13
N GLN A 3 -51.76 22.41 -10.49
CA GLN A 3 -50.39 21.89 -10.44
C GLN A 3 -49.53 23.04 -11.03
N LEU A 4 -48.25 23.17 -10.60
CA LEU A 4 -47.11 23.70 -11.40
C LEU A 4 -47.13 25.22 -11.74
N THR A 5 -46.06 26.03 -11.70
CA THR A 5 -44.61 25.87 -11.63
C THR A 5 -44.00 27.20 -11.13
N ASN A 6 -43.28 27.20 -9.99
CA ASN A 6 -42.25 28.21 -9.74
C ASN A 6 -40.88 27.53 -9.84
N GLY A 7 -40.47 27.30 -11.08
CA GLY A 7 -39.13 26.86 -11.43
C GLY A 7 -38.16 28.03 -11.33
N ALA A 8 -37.59 28.25 -10.15
CA ALA A 8 -36.42 29.09 -9.98
C ALA A 8 -35.50 28.52 -8.88
N ASN A 9 -34.53 27.75 -9.36
CA ASN A 9 -33.12 27.95 -8.99
C ASN A 9 -32.55 27.30 -7.71
N TYR A 10 -32.86 26.03 -7.45
CA TYR A 10 -32.08 25.20 -6.49
C TYR A 10 -30.71 24.77 -7.04
N GLN A 11 -30.51 24.76 -8.36
CA GLN A 11 -29.24 24.41 -8.99
C GLN A 11 -28.16 25.49 -8.83
N SER A 12 -28.48 26.79 -8.78
CA SER A 12 -27.44 27.82 -8.58
C SER A 12 -26.94 27.96 -7.14
N MET A 13 -27.76 27.63 -6.12
CA MET A 13 -27.34 27.65 -4.71
C MET A 13 -26.37 26.50 -4.38
N SER A 14 -26.60 25.32 -4.95
CA SER A 14 -25.71 24.15 -4.79
C SER A 14 -24.30 24.42 -5.34
N CYS A 15 -24.21 25.01 -6.54
CA CYS A 15 -22.93 25.35 -7.15
C CYS A 15 -22.16 26.41 -6.36
N ARG A 16 -22.84 27.42 -5.80
CA ARG A 16 -22.19 28.46 -4.98
C ARG A 16 -21.62 27.93 -3.67
N ILE A 17 -22.30 26.98 -3.02
CA ILE A 17 -21.81 26.34 -1.79
C ILE A 17 -20.65 25.39 -2.11
N LEU A 18 -20.75 24.60 -3.17
CA LEU A 18 -19.67 23.71 -3.61
C LEU A 18 -18.43 24.50 -4.05
N ASP A 19 -18.59 25.63 -4.73
CA ASP A 19 -17.48 26.51 -5.11
C ASP A 19 -16.88 27.24 -3.90
N ALA A 20 -17.69 27.65 -2.92
CA ALA A 20 -17.18 28.20 -1.66
C ALA A 20 -16.37 27.16 -0.89
N VAL A 21 -16.84 25.91 -0.81
CA VAL A 21 -16.12 24.81 -0.17
C VAL A 21 -14.84 24.46 -0.94
N ARG A 22 -14.86 24.49 -2.28
CA ARG A 22 -13.68 24.25 -3.13
C ARG A 22 -12.62 25.34 -2.96
N ARG A 23 -13.03 26.61 -2.86
CA ARG A 23 -12.16 27.75 -2.56
C ARG A 23 -11.57 27.67 -1.15
N LEU A 24 -12.34 27.23 -0.15
CA LEU A 24 -11.86 27.03 1.22
C LEU A 24 -10.92 25.82 1.37
N CYS A 25 -11.14 24.74 0.62
CA CYS A 25 -10.24 23.57 0.61
C CYS A 25 -8.92 23.82 -0.12
N ASN A 26 -8.82 24.85 -0.99
CA ASN A 26 -7.57 25.23 -1.67
C ASN A 26 -6.75 26.27 -0.90
N ILE A 27 -7.26 26.74 0.24
CA ILE A 27 -6.51 27.54 1.22
C ILE A 27 -6.07 26.56 2.31
N LYS A 28 -4.80 26.60 2.73
CA LYS A 28 -4.27 25.82 3.87
C LYS A 28 -4.93 26.29 5.17
N ILE A 29 -6.19 25.96 5.39
CA ILE A 29 -6.90 26.24 6.65
C ILE A 29 -6.65 25.07 7.60
N LYS A 30 -6.14 25.38 8.79
CA LYS A 30 -5.79 24.38 9.82
C LYS A 30 -7.05 23.61 10.25
N HIS A 31 -6.94 22.29 10.21
CA HIS A 31 -7.98 21.26 10.40
C HIS A 31 -8.86 21.40 11.68
N LYS A 32 -8.49 22.23 12.66
CA LYS A 32 -9.22 22.41 13.93
C LYS A 32 -10.39 23.39 13.83
N GLU A 33 -10.31 24.44 13.01
CA GLU A 33 -11.33 25.50 12.99
C GLU A 33 -12.62 25.07 12.26
N ILE A 34 -12.49 24.21 11.25
CA ILE A 34 -13.62 23.70 10.44
C ILE A 34 -14.51 22.73 11.25
N ARG A 35 -13.93 21.98 12.20
CA ARG A 35 -14.67 21.03 13.04
C ARG A 35 -15.72 21.70 13.92
N GLY A 36 -15.45 22.92 14.40
CA GLY A 36 -16.38 23.68 15.25
C GLY A 36 -17.66 24.11 14.52
N TRP A 37 -17.54 24.47 13.23
CA TRP A 37 -18.67 24.87 12.41
C TRP A 37 -19.62 23.71 12.07
N ILE A 38 -19.07 22.52 11.83
CA ILE A 38 -19.82 21.31 11.46
C ILE A 38 -20.65 20.76 12.64
N LEU A 39 -20.19 20.94 13.88
CA LEU A 39 -20.92 20.50 15.07
C LEU A 39 -22.23 21.28 15.29
N LYS A 40 -22.30 22.53 14.82
CA LYS A 40 -23.47 23.42 14.94
C LYS A 40 -24.51 23.28 13.81
N SER A 41 -24.27 22.44 12.80
CA SER A 41 -25.19 22.28 11.66
C SER A 41 -26.23 21.16 11.84
N SER A 42 -27.28 21.17 11.03
CA SER A 42 -28.42 20.23 11.10
C SER A 42 -28.02 18.73 11.08
N ARG A 43 -28.88 17.85 11.62
CA ARG A 43 -28.61 16.39 11.74
C ARG A 43 -28.14 15.75 10.43
N SER A 44 -28.67 16.18 9.26
CA SER A 44 -28.27 15.64 7.96
C SER A 44 -26.84 16.04 7.55
N LEU A 45 -26.41 17.27 7.82
CA LEU A 45 -25.05 17.73 7.55
C LEU A 45 -24.03 17.04 8.46
N ARG A 46 -24.40 16.69 9.69
CA ARG A 46 -23.56 15.85 10.57
C ARG A 46 -23.43 14.41 10.08
N GLN A 47 -24.42 13.86 9.40
CA GLN A 47 -24.33 12.54 8.77
C GLN A 47 -23.46 12.58 7.50
N ILE A 48 -23.65 13.58 6.64
CA ILE A 48 -22.85 13.78 5.42
C ILE A 48 -21.38 14.09 5.78
N ALA A 49 -21.14 14.92 6.79
CA ALA A 49 -19.79 15.19 7.29
C ALA A 49 -19.17 13.95 7.93
N ARG A 50 -19.89 13.17 8.73
CA ARG A 50 -19.34 11.90 9.26
C ARG A 50 -19.02 10.88 8.16
N ALA A 51 -19.83 10.79 7.10
CA ALA A 51 -19.58 9.89 5.97
C ALA A 51 -18.40 10.34 5.08
N ARG A 52 -18.17 11.66 4.98
CA ARG A 52 -17.10 12.25 4.15
C ARG A 52 -15.79 12.48 4.88
N TRP A 53 -15.83 12.58 6.22
CA TRP A 53 -14.68 12.78 7.11
C TRP A 53 -14.36 11.54 7.96
N ALA A 54 -15.05 10.41 7.74
CA ALA A 54 -14.51 9.11 8.10
C ALA A 54 -13.15 8.98 7.41
N SER A 55 -12.11 8.73 8.19
CA SER A 55 -10.70 8.75 7.78
C SER A 55 -10.50 8.16 6.38
N PRO A 56 -9.74 8.82 5.47
CA PRO A 56 -9.39 8.27 4.15
C PRO A 56 -8.69 6.89 4.19
N LEU A 57 -8.31 6.42 5.38
CA LEU A 57 -7.61 5.15 5.61
C LEU A 57 -8.55 3.94 5.81
N GLN A 58 -9.87 4.10 5.78
CA GLN A 58 -10.83 2.99 5.98
C GLN A 58 -11.78 2.75 4.79
N ARG A 59 -11.39 3.20 3.58
CA ARG A 59 -12.11 2.92 2.33
C ARG A 59 -11.30 2.04 1.38
N ARG A 60 -10.65 1.01 1.91
CA ARG A 60 -10.06 -0.09 1.15
C ARG A 60 -10.48 -1.43 1.76
N SER A 61 -11.77 -1.76 1.61
CA SER A 61 -12.21 -3.14 1.80
C SER A 61 -13.38 -3.44 0.85
N ALA A 62 -13.23 -4.56 0.13
CA ALA A 62 -14.27 -5.33 -0.57
C ALA A 62 -14.68 -4.97 -2.02
N THR A 63 -13.71 -4.78 -2.93
CA THR A 63 -13.85 -5.35 -4.28
C THR A 63 -12.69 -6.33 -4.51
N LYS A 64 -13.01 -7.62 -4.63
CA LYS A 64 -12.07 -8.68 -5.01
C LYS A 64 -11.79 -8.55 -6.50
N GLU A 65 -11.12 -7.47 -6.88
CA GLU A 65 -10.69 -7.26 -8.25
C GLU A 65 -9.69 -8.36 -8.61
N LYS A 66 -9.96 -9.03 -9.73
CA LYS A 66 -9.22 -10.19 -10.21
C LYS A 66 -7.79 -9.73 -10.52
N ARG A 67 -6.85 -9.92 -9.59
CA ARG A 67 -5.43 -9.59 -9.82
C ARG A 67 -4.98 -10.32 -11.08
N VAL A 68 -4.71 -9.57 -12.13
CA VAL A 68 -4.04 -10.05 -13.33
C VAL A 68 -2.62 -10.41 -12.89
N THR A 69 -2.39 -11.71 -12.64
CA THR A 69 -1.12 -12.20 -12.10
C THR A 69 -0.07 -12.29 -13.19
N THR A 70 1.11 -11.72 -12.97
CA THR A 70 2.32 -12.21 -13.66
C THR A 70 3.53 -12.40 -12.75
N PHE A 71 3.52 -11.94 -11.48
CA PHE A 71 4.66 -12.18 -10.57
C PHE A 71 4.25 -12.49 -9.13
N ARG A 72 4.11 -13.79 -8.81
CA ARG A 72 3.64 -14.28 -7.52
C ARG A 72 4.44 -13.78 -6.32
N THR A 73 5.77 -13.66 -6.45
CA THR A 73 6.63 -13.21 -5.35
C THR A 73 6.39 -11.74 -4.98
N LEU A 74 6.07 -10.90 -5.97
CA LEU A 74 5.68 -9.51 -5.72
C LEU A 74 4.34 -9.41 -4.99
N ASP A 75 3.35 -10.25 -5.34
CA ASP A 75 2.09 -10.27 -4.61
C ASP A 75 2.31 -10.65 -3.13
N LEU A 76 3.18 -11.62 -2.86
CA LEU A 76 3.54 -12.02 -1.49
C LEU A 76 4.26 -10.90 -0.73
N SER A 77 5.11 -10.10 -1.40
CA SER A 77 5.79 -8.98 -0.73
C SER A 77 4.84 -7.83 -0.40
N VAL A 78 3.84 -7.57 -1.24
CA VAL A 78 2.78 -6.60 -0.93
C VAL A 78 1.93 -7.08 0.24
N GLU A 79 1.55 -8.35 0.25
CA GLU A 79 0.82 -8.95 1.39
C GLU A 79 1.63 -8.86 2.69
N PHE A 80 2.94 -9.13 2.63
CA PHE A 80 3.84 -8.98 3.77
C PHE A 80 3.94 -7.52 4.27
N TYR A 81 3.98 -6.55 3.36
CA TYR A 81 3.95 -5.13 3.71
C TYR A 81 2.64 -4.74 4.41
N ASP A 82 1.49 -5.17 3.87
CA ASP A 82 0.17 -4.89 4.45
C ASP A 82 0.03 -5.49 5.86
N LEU A 83 0.61 -6.67 6.10
CA LEU A 83 0.69 -7.26 7.44
C LEU A 83 1.61 -6.44 8.36
N SER A 84 2.77 -6.00 7.85
CA SER A 84 3.73 -5.18 8.60
C SER A 84 3.13 -3.84 9.05
N GLU A 85 2.28 -3.22 8.22
CA GLU A 85 1.60 -1.96 8.54
C GLU A 85 0.62 -2.08 9.72
N LYS A 86 0.01 -3.26 9.88
CA LYS A 86 -0.99 -3.54 10.92
C LYS A 86 -0.37 -3.87 12.29
N LEU A 87 0.94 -4.08 12.35
CA LEU A 87 1.62 -4.36 13.61
C LEU A 87 1.62 -3.14 14.51
N ASP A 88 1.31 -3.35 15.80
CA ASP A 88 1.49 -2.33 16.83
C ASP A 88 2.96 -2.24 17.25
N LEU A 89 3.79 -1.75 16.32
CA LEU A 89 5.20 -1.45 16.55
C LEU A 89 5.34 0.07 16.60
N GLN A 90 6.13 0.58 17.54
CA GLN A 90 6.26 2.03 17.74
C GLN A 90 7.70 2.52 17.51
N GLY A 91 7.82 3.80 17.14
CA GLY A 91 9.11 4.48 16.99
C GLY A 91 9.99 3.90 15.88
N ASN A 92 11.31 3.96 16.11
CA ASN A 92 12.32 3.67 15.08
C ASN A 92 12.21 2.26 14.48
N LEU A 93 11.83 1.24 15.26
CA LEU A 93 11.67 -0.12 14.71
C LEU A 93 10.53 -0.23 13.70
N ARG A 94 9.43 0.53 13.90
CA ARG A 94 8.32 0.59 12.96
C ARG A 94 8.76 1.18 11.63
N ASP A 95 9.47 2.29 11.69
CA ASP A 95 9.93 3.00 10.48
C ASP A 95 10.96 2.16 9.71
N GLN A 96 11.87 1.50 10.42
CA GLN A 96 12.83 0.57 9.81
C GLN A 96 12.11 -0.62 9.16
N LEU A 97 11.11 -1.21 9.82
CA LEU A 97 10.36 -2.34 9.28
C LEU A 97 9.63 -1.95 8.00
N LEU A 98 8.88 -0.84 8.01
CA LEU A 98 8.08 -0.43 6.85
C LEU A 98 8.95 0.01 5.67
N ARG A 99 10.10 0.64 5.94
CA ARG A 99 11.08 0.94 4.90
C ARG A 99 11.67 -0.32 4.28
N ALA A 100 12.10 -1.28 5.10
CA ALA A 100 12.64 -2.53 4.60
C ALA A 100 11.57 -3.33 3.85
N ALA A 101 10.36 -3.46 4.38
CA ALA A 101 9.26 -4.20 3.75
C ALA A 101 8.84 -3.60 2.40
N SER A 102 8.72 -2.27 2.30
CA SER A 102 8.41 -1.61 1.02
C SER A 102 9.56 -1.75 0.00
N SER A 103 10.82 -1.70 0.46
CA SER A 103 12.00 -1.93 -0.39
C SER A 103 11.97 -3.29 -1.10
N ILE A 104 11.45 -4.35 -0.44
CA ILE A 104 11.29 -5.67 -1.05
C ILE A 104 10.41 -5.58 -2.30
N SER A 105 9.22 -4.99 -2.17
CA SER A 105 8.25 -4.85 -3.27
C SER A 105 8.78 -3.97 -4.40
N LEU A 106 9.45 -2.86 -4.05
CA LEU A 106 10.03 -1.95 -5.04
C LEU A 106 11.14 -2.63 -5.85
N ASN A 107 12.07 -3.33 -5.19
CA ASN A 107 13.14 -4.05 -5.86
C ASN A 107 12.60 -5.24 -6.67
N LEU A 108 11.59 -5.95 -6.19
CA LEU A 108 10.95 -7.03 -6.96
C LEU A 108 10.30 -6.49 -8.25
N SER A 109 9.57 -5.38 -8.14
CA SER A 109 8.94 -4.74 -9.30
C SER A 109 9.98 -4.25 -10.30
N GLU A 110 11.03 -3.56 -9.84
CA GLU A 110 12.08 -3.04 -10.71
C GLU A 110 12.91 -4.17 -11.33
N GLY A 111 13.25 -5.18 -10.54
CA GLY A 111 13.96 -6.38 -10.98
C GLY A 111 13.17 -7.11 -12.07
N ASN A 112 11.88 -7.34 -11.87
CA ASN A 112 11.03 -8.01 -12.85
C ASN A 112 10.94 -7.26 -14.19
N ALA A 113 11.16 -5.94 -14.21
CA ALA A 113 11.20 -5.13 -15.43
C ALA A 113 12.56 -5.16 -16.16
N LYS A 114 13.62 -5.73 -15.58
CA LYS A 114 14.94 -5.80 -16.24
C LYS A 114 14.97 -6.87 -17.33
N ARG A 115 15.79 -6.61 -18.36
CA ARG A 115 15.88 -7.47 -19.55
C ARG A 115 16.75 -8.69 -19.31
N THR A 116 17.87 -8.52 -18.62
CA THR A 116 18.84 -9.61 -18.40
C THR A 116 18.67 -10.22 -17.02
N GLU A 117 18.77 -11.54 -16.93
CA GLU A 117 18.67 -12.27 -15.67
C GLU A 117 19.73 -11.82 -14.64
N LYS A 118 20.95 -11.51 -15.13
CA LYS A 118 22.02 -10.90 -14.33
C LYS A 118 21.59 -9.60 -13.66
N GLU A 119 20.88 -8.73 -14.37
CA GLU A 119 20.34 -7.49 -13.78
C GLU A 119 19.19 -7.79 -12.82
N LYS A 120 18.23 -8.63 -13.21
CA LYS A 120 17.11 -9.05 -12.34
C LYS A 120 17.60 -9.52 -10.97
N LYS A 121 18.65 -10.36 -10.97
CA LYS A 121 19.26 -10.89 -9.75
C LYS A 121 19.82 -9.84 -8.81
N ARG A 122 20.41 -8.75 -9.33
CA ARG A 122 20.93 -7.67 -8.47
C ARG A 122 19.80 -7.09 -7.62
N TYR A 123 18.65 -6.84 -8.23
CA TYR A 123 17.46 -6.36 -7.52
C TYR A 123 16.87 -7.42 -6.59
N TYR A 124 16.78 -8.67 -7.02
CA TYR A 124 16.28 -9.75 -6.16
C TYR A 124 17.19 -10.00 -4.95
N HIS A 125 18.50 -9.78 -5.08
CA HIS A 125 19.43 -9.90 -3.97
C HIS A 125 19.21 -8.78 -2.94
N THR A 126 18.99 -7.55 -3.40
CA THR A 126 18.58 -6.43 -2.54
C THR A 126 17.25 -6.72 -1.85
N ALA A 127 16.26 -7.23 -2.58
CA ALA A 127 14.97 -7.62 -2.00
C ALA A 127 15.12 -8.72 -0.93
N TYR A 128 15.98 -9.72 -1.17
CA TYR A 128 16.30 -10.75 -0.19
C TYR A 128 16.99 -10.18 1.06
N ALA A 129 17.95 -9.27 0.89
CA ALA A 129 18.62 -8.60 2.00
C ALA A 129 17.61 -7.80 2.86
N SER A 130 16.74 -6.99 2.23
CA SER A 130 15.68 -6.26 2.94
C SER A 130 14.69 -7.20 3.66
N CYS A 131 14.43 -8.40 3.13
CA CYS A 131 13.64 -9.41 3.82
C CYS A 131 14.33 -9.91 5.11
N GLN A 132 15.65 -10.11 5.09
CA GLN A 132 16.40 -10.53 6.28
C GLN A 132 16.47 -9.41 7.33
N GLU A 133 16.55 -8.15 6.89
CA GLU A 133 16.40 -6.99 7.78
C GLU A 133 15.04 -7.00 8.48
N CYS A 134 13.95 -7.21 7.74
CA CYS A 134 12.62 -7.31 8.33
C CYS A 134 12.53 -8.41 9.40
N LYS A 135 13.03 -9.62 9.09
CA LYS A 135 13.08 -10.74 10.06
C LYS A 135 13.86 -10.38 11.32
N THR A 136 14.97 -9.68 11.16
CA THR A 136 15.80 -9.21 12.27
C THR A 136 15.06 -8.18 13.12
N ILE A 137 14.39 -7.22 12.49
CA ILE A 137 13.59 -6.20 13.17
C ILE A 137 12.43 -6.84 13.94
N LEU A 138 11.70 -7.79 13.34
CA LEU A 138 10.64 -8.54 14.01
C LEU A 138 11.16 -9.28 15.26
N ARG A 139 12.36 -9.86 15.17
CA ARG A 139 13.02 -10.51 16.30
C ARG A 139 13.44 -9.51 17.39
N LEU A 140 14.00 -8.36 17.01
CA LEU A 140 14.36 -7.28 17.95
C LEU A 140 13.14 -6.70 18.66
N ALA A 141 12.02 -6.60 17.94
CA ALA A 141 10.73 -6.18 18.48
C ALA A 141 10.08 -7.23 19.41
N LYS A 142 10.66 -8.44 19.52
CA LYS A 142 10.15 -9.56 20.33
C LYS A 142 8.68 -9.89 20.01
N LEU A 143 8.30 -9.76 18.74
CA LEU A 143 6.94 -10.06 18.29
C LEU A 143 6.77 -11.58 18.15
N ASN A 144 5.80 -12.12 18.88
CA ASN A 144 5.41 -13.53 18.81
C ASN A 144 4.22 -13.78 17.86
N ASN A 145 4.00 -12.87 16.90
CA ASN A 145 2.93 -13.01 15.91
C ASN A 145 3.34 -14.05 14.86
N SER A 146 2.69 -15.22 14.87
CA SER A 146 3.03 -16.32 13.95
C SER A 146 2.75 -15.97 12.49
N GLU A 147 1.68 -15.21 12.22
CA GLU A 147 1.26 -14.87 10.84
C GLU A 147 2.33 -14.05 10.11
N ILE A 148 2.87 -12.98 10.72
CA ILE A 148 3.90 -12.17 10.07
C ILE A 148 5.22 -12.93 9.92
N MET A 149 5.56 -13.78 10.89
CA MET A 149 6.79 -14.57 10.85
C MET A 149 6.73 -15.62 9.74
N GLU A 150 5.60 -16.33 9.63
CA GLU A 150 5.34 -17.29 8.54
C GLU A 150 5.32 -16.60 7.18
N ALA A 151 4.71 -15.41 7.09
CA ALA A 151 4.73 -14.61 5.86
C ALA A 151 6.16 -14.20 5.46
N ALA A 152 6.99 -13.78 6.43
CA ALA A 152 8.39 -13.44 6.20
C ALA A 152 9.22 -14.65 5.74
N ASP A 153 9.04 -15.81 6.38
CA ASP A 153 9.74 -17.05 6.03
C ASP A 153 9.36 -17.54 4.63
N LYS A 154 8.06 -17.54 4.33
CA LYS A 154 7.55 -17.89 3.01
C LYS A 154 8.11 -16.95 1.94
N LEU A 155 8.04 -15.64 2.15
CA LEU A 155 8.57 -14.64 1.22
C LEU A 155 10.07 -14.82 1.01
N GLY A 156 10.83 -15.02 2.09
CA GLY A 156 12.26 -15.29 2.05
C GLY A 156 12.60 -16.54 1.22
N ALA A 157 11.83 -17.62 1.35
CA ALA A 157 12.01 -18.84 0.56
C ALA A 157 11.76 -18.61 -0.93
N TRP A 158 10.73 -17.83 -1.30
CA TRP A 158 10.48 -17.46 -2.69
C TRP A 158 11.57 -16.57 -3.28
N LEU A 159 12.05 -15.58 -2.51
CA LEU A 159 13.17 -14.73 -2.89
C LEU A 159 14.43 -15.55 -3.13
N TYR A 160 14.75 -16.49 -2.23
CA TYR A 160 15.89 -17.38 -2.38
C TYR A 160 15.78 -18.23 -3.65
N LYS A 161 14.60 -18.77 -3.97
CA LYS A 161 14.38 -19.51 -5.22
C LYS A 161 14.64 -18.66 -6.47
N LEU A 162 14.25 -17.38 -6.46
CA LEU A 162 14.55 -16.45 -7.57
C LEU A 162 16.06 -16.25 -7.75
N LEU A 163 16.83 -16.24 -6.67
CA LEU A 163 18.29 -16.14 -6.73
C LEU A 163 18.95 -17.41 -7.31
N GLN A 164 18.37 -18.58 -7.03
CA GLN A 164 18.95 -19.87 -7.45
C GLN A 164 18.56 -20.33 -8.85
N ALA A 165 17.50 -19.77 -9.45
CA ALA A 165 16.92 -20.23 -10.72
C ALA A 165 17.91 -20.26 -11.92
N GLU A 166 19.04 -19.55 -11.84
CA GLU A 166 20.04 -19.46 -12.91
C GLU A 166 21.23 -20.44 -12.77
N ILE A 167 21.39 -21.17 -11.65
CA ILE A 167 22.57 -22.02 -11.42
C ILE A 167 22.63 -23.21 -12.40
N LYS A 168 21.51 -23.56 -13.06
CA LYS A 168 21.46 -24.68 -14.02
C LYS A 168 21.87 -24.33 -15.46
N GLY A 169 21.99 -23.06 -15.83
CA GLY A 169 22.23 -22.64 -17.23
C GLY A 169 23.70 -22.64 -17.68
N SER A 170 24.66 -22.62 -16.76
CA SER A 170 26.09 -22.39 -17.10
C SER A 170 26.96 -23.64 -17.01
N ARG A 171 26.39 -24.83 -16.79
CA ARG A 171 27.15 -26.10 -16.64
C ARG A 171 27.22 -26.97 -17.90
N MET A 172 26.76 -26.50 -19.05
CA MET A 172 26.84 -27.21 -20.33
C MET A 172 27.52 -26.35 -21.40
N ASN A 173 28.82 -26.06 -21.26
CA ASN A 173 29.67 -25.54 -22.35
C ASN A 173 31.18 -25.63 -22.01
N SER A 174 31.65 -26.79 -21.54
CA SER A 174 33.10 -27.04 -21.37
C SER A 174 33.49 -28.51 -21.53
N GLY A 175 32.91 -29.18 -22.53
CA GLY A 175 33.18 -30.60 -22.77
C GLY A 175 32.92 -31.00 -24.22
N SER A 176 33.58 -30.35 -25.17
CA SER A 176 33.75 -30.82 -26.56
C SER A 176 34.79 -29.95 -27.27
N SER A 177 36.06 -30.17 -26.93
CA SER A 177 37.17 -29.96 -27.85
C SER A 177 38.07 -31.17 -27.66
N GLY A 178 38.16 -31.98 -28.72
CA GLY A 178 39.09 -33.10 -28.81
C GLY A 178 40.53 -32.66 -28.98
#